data_AF-A0A182JTP6-F1
#
_entry.id   AF-A0A182JTP6-F1
#
_cell.length_a   1.000
_cell.length_b   1.000
_cell.length_c   1.000
_cell.angle_alpha   90.00
_cell.angle_beta   90.00
_cell.angle_gamma   90.00
#
_symmetry.space_group_name_H-M   'P 1'
#
loop_
_entity.id
_entity.type
_entity.pdbx_description
1 polymer ?
#
loop_
_entity_poly.entity_id
_entity_poly.type
_entity_poly.pdbx_seq_one_letter_code
_entity_poly.pdbx_strand_id
1 'polypeptide(L)'
;MKATPVVSAIVIRFLFEIHLTHSVKVWVPHVTFLDASNWVSASLPAAGQTIVFPSKLNALVTLPQGILTVSSLILPQQGGILFPKHSFSLNVVSREPSTISVAIFKAPGRTPYYSGNNWATYDEQQSSRSTPNAAVPHAERVPCQYELAVFEVAKHMLKPVDMQYHESIEVGNVRLGETIGGLENFHNFMSSELGQYLFYNAEDTLIRQGKCTNAEKCPCQEPRQLDAICSNEPCAVPHCLSPIQPLGHCCPICGSLFRIDMAAFQGVFNMQTFTDKVRRKINTAEVDDSDVEYHVGIDRSTGANVVQLIIVDKGEYGEKSTRMMDSLRPFFEKQFSASGFQVTHAGQPHTPLEGGQLLAFVMLTFIVTSAFFTIIYVYYYDDMLLPRFRAAVRNRQFFTTPFVFARFDPHNDVDELSVDVNYPSGVQLPNEEREESTGLGDAENHHATSFNNPMYEKPAQKVDPTKEAFDDVELHVK
;
A
#
# COMPACT_ATOMS: atom_id res chain seq x y z
N MET A 1 -42.87 -18.56 78.87
CA MET A 1 -43.43 -18.02 77.61
C MET A 1 -42.26 -17.58 76.75
N LYS A 2 -42.01 -18.29 75.64
CA LYS A 2 -40.90 -18.05 74.72
C LYS A 2 -41.33 -17.02 73.67
N ALA A 3 -40.52 -15.97 73.48
CA ALA A 3 -40.68 -15.03 72.38
C ALA A 3 -40.07 -15.64 71.10
N THR A 4 -40.87 -15.73 70.06
CA THR A 4 -40.47 -16.12 68.70
C THR A 4 -40.04 -14.90 67.90
N PRO A 5 -38.86 -14.90 67.23
CA PRO A 5 -38.51 -13.87 66.27
C PRO A 5 -39.12 -14.19 64.90
N VAL A 6 -39.76 -13.19 64.30
CA VAL A 6 -40.25 -13.21 62.92
C VAL A 6 -39.04 -13.00 62.00
N VAL A 7 -38.72 -14.02 61.21
CA VAL A 7 -37.69 -13.94 60.15
C VAL A 7 -38.35 -13.33 58.92
N SER A 8 -38.00 -12.09 58.61
CA SER A 8 -38.40 -11.42 57.37
C SER A 8 -37.42 -11.81 56.26
N ALA A 9 -37.86 -12.67 55.35
CA ALA A 9 -37.07 -13.10 54.20
C ALA A 9 -37.09 -12.01 53.12
N ILE A 10 -36.01 -11.22 53.03
CA ILE A 10 -35.78 -10.30 51.92
C ILE A 10 -35.28 -11.13 50.72
N VAL A 11 -36.17 -11.40 49.78
CA VAL A 11 -35.82 -11.97 48.47
C VAL A 11 -35.23 -10.86 47.62
N ILE A 12 -33.90 -10.75 47.60
CA ILE A 12 -33.19 -9.88 46.66
C ILE A 12 -33.27 -10.56 45.28
N ARG A 13 -34.19 -10.09 44.42
CA ARG A 13 -34.14 -10.40 43.00
C ARG A 13 -32.99 -9.63 42.37
N PHE A 14 -31.84 -10.29 42.22
CA PHE A 14 -30.84 -9.85 41.27
C PHE A 14 -31.43 -10.03 39.86
N LEU A 15 -31.94 -8.94 39.28
CA LEU A 15 -32.03 -8.78 37.84
C LEU A 15 -30.59 -8.67 37.34
N PHE A 16 -29.96 -9.82 37.08
CA PHE A 16 -28.90 -9.85 36.09
C PHE A 16 -29.59 -9.56 34.77
N GLU A 17 -29.54 -8.31 34.31
CA GLU A 17 -29.56 -8.10 32.87
C GLU A 17 -28.40 -8.92 32.33
N ILE A 18 -28.73 -10.03 31.69
CA ILE A 18 -27.80 -10.76 30.85
C ILE A 18 -27.54 -9.80 29.69
N HIS A 19 -26.56 -8.90 29.86
CA HIS A 19 -25.91 -8.31 28.71
C HIS A 19 -25.32 -9.48 27.95
N LEU A 20 -26.05 -9.96 26.93
CA LEU A 20 -25.45 -10.71 25.85
C LEU A 20 -24.20 -9.89 25.47
N THR A 21 -23.03 -10.50 25.56
CA THR A 21 -21.77 -9.86 25.17
C THR A 21 -21.80 -9.69 23.65
N HIS A 22 -22.48 -8.65 23.20
CA HIS A 22 -22.46 -8.19 21.82
C HIS A 22 -21.15 -7.44 21.65
N SER A 23 -20.29 -7.90 20.74
CA SER A 23 -19.11 -7.14 20.33
C SER A 23 -19.55 -5.75 19.86
N VAL A 24 -18.77 -4.73 20.23
CA VAL A 24 -19.12 -3.32 20.05
C VAL A 24 -18.26 -2.73 18.94
N LYS A 25 -18.91 -2.13 17.95
CA LYS A 25 -18.27 -1.37 16.88
C LYS A 25 -18.56 0.10 17.05
N VAL A 26 -17.51 0.91 17.13
CA VAL A 26 -17.59 2.35 17.37
C VAL A 26 -17.21 3.09 16.11
N TRP A 27 -18.04 4.06 15.73
CA TRP A 27 -17.76 4.97 14.62
C TRP A 27 -16.62 5.93 15.01
N VAL A 28 -15.58 5.99 14.18
CA VAL A 28 -14.36 6.76 14.45
C VAL A 28 -14.39 8.18 13.85
N PRO A 29 -14.88 8.39 12.61
CA PRO A 29 -14.85 9.71 11.98
C PRO A 29 -15.66 10.77 12.74
N HIS A 30 -14.98 11.85 13.10
CA HIS A 30 -15.57 12.99 13.80
C HIS A 30 -15.16 14.32 13.17
N VAL A 31 -15.92 15.36 13.46
CA VAL A 31 -15.66 16.74 13.08
C VAL A 31 -15.58 17.58 14.35
N THR A 32 -14.50 18.33 14.47
CA THR A 32 -14.25 19.20 15.62
C THR A 32 -13.83 20.58 15.15
N PHE A 33 -14.35 21.59 15.84
CA PHE A 33 -13.94 22.98 15.58
C PHE A 33 -12.45 23.21 15.88
N LEU A 34 -11.92 22.49 16.87
CA LEU A 34 -10.54 22.61 17.36
C LEU A 34 -9.51 21.79 16.56
N ASP A 35 -9.90 21.21 15.42
CA ASP A 35 -8.97 20.58 14.50
C ASP A 35 -8.62 21.53 13.35
N ALA A 36 -7.32 21.84 13.23
CA ALA A 36 -6.77 22.71 12.20
C ALA A 36 -7.06 22.20 10.78
N SER A 37 -7.20 20.88 10.58
CA SER A 37 -7.48 20.28 9.27
C SER A 37 -8.83 20.72 8.68
N ASN A 38 -9.79 21.06 9.56
CA ASN A 38 -11.13 21.53 9.21
C ASN A 38 -11.16 23.00 8.77
N TRP A 39 -10.03 23.70 8.77
CA TRP A 39 -9.92 25.09 8.33
C TRP A 39 -9.18 25.21 7.00
N VAL A 40 -9.58 26.16 6.16
CA VAL A 40 -8.95 26.41 4.85
C VAL A 40 -7.47 26.74 4.99
N SER A 41 -7.10 27.52 6.00
CA SER A 41 -5.71 27.89 6.31
C SER A 41 -4.89 26.78 6.95
N ALA A 42 -5.47 25.61 7.24
CA ALA A 42 -4.87 24.54 8.04
C ALA A 42 -4.36 25.02 9.41
N SER A 43 -5.02 26.04 9.99
CA SER A 43 -4.69 26.64 11.27
C SER A 43 -5.96 27.02 12.02
N LEU A 44 -5.90 27.00 13.35
CA LEU A 44 -7.03 27.40 14.18
C LEU A 44 -7.27 28.92 14.09
N PRO A 45 -8.53 29.38 14.23
CA PRO A 45 -8.84 30.79 14.26
C PRO A 45 -8.13 31.49 15.44
N ALA A 46 -7.44 32.59 15.15
CA ALA A 46 -6.88 33.45 16.17
C ALA A 46 -7.98 34.30 16.85
N ALA A 47 -7.72 34.73 18.09
CA ALA A 47 -8.66 35.57 18.83
C ALA A 47 -8.96 36.88 18.08
N GLY A 48 -10.24 37.19 17.92
CA GLY A 48 -10.74 38.38 17.22
C GLY A 48 -10.78 38.26 15.69
N GLN A 49 -10.51 37.08 15.13
CA GLN A 49 -10.74 36.83 13.71
C GLN A 49 -12.23 36.74 13.38
N THR A 50 -12.57 36.98 12.12
CA THR A 50 -13.91 36.70 11.60
C THR A 50 -13.97 35.23 11.23
N ILE A 51 -14.92 34.50 11.79
CA ILE A 51 -15.15 33.10 11.48
C ILE A 51 -16.27 32.99 10.45
N VAL A 52 -16.02 32.25 9.38
CA VAL A 52 -16.97 32.05 8.29
C VAL A 52 -17.25 30.56 8.13
N PHE A 53 -18.49 30.17 8.38
CA PHE A 53 -19.01 28.88 7.97
C PHE A 53 -19.52 28.96 6.53
N PRO A 54 -19.35 27.90 5.72
CA PRO A 54 -19.86 27.86 4.36
C PRO A 54 -21.39 27.93 4.38
N SER A 55 -21.99 28.58 3.37
CA SER A 55 -23.46 28.70 3.25
C SER A 55 -24.15 27.33 3.33
N LYS A 56 -23.57 26.31 2.67
CA LYS A 56 -23.97 24.90 2.78
C LYS A 56 -22.95 24.12 3.60
N LEU A 57 -23.14 24.09 4.91
CA LEU A 57 -22.30 23.30 5.83
C LEU A 57 -22.69 21.82 5.78
N ASN A 58 -23.99 21.53 5.67
CA ASN A 58 -24.50 20.16 5.51
C ASN A 58 -24.00 19.19 6.60
N ALA A 59 -23.78 19.71 7.81
CA ALA A 59 -23.29 18.97 8.95
C ALA A 59 -23.62 19.70 10.25
N LEU A 60 -23.42 19.02 11.36
CA LEU A 60 -23.47 19.61 12.70
C LEU A 60 -22.04 19.81 13.23
N VAL A 61 -21.74 21.03 13.70
CA VAL A 61 -20.43 21.36 14.27
C VAL A 61 -20.61 21.89 15.69
N THR A 62 -19.94 21.27 16.65
CA THR A 62 -19.93 21.75 18.04
C THR A 62 -18.85 22.81 18.23
N LEU A 63 -19.24 23.96 18.79
CA LEU A 63 -18.32 25.03 19.17
C LEU A 63 -17.47 24.62 20.39
N PRO A 64 -16.27 25.21 20.54
CA PRO A 64 -15.39 24.87 21.65
C PRO A 64 -16.00 25.27 22.99
N GLN A 65 -15.62 24.54 24.04
CA GLN A 65 -15.88 24.97 25.40
C GLN A 65 -15.00 26.18 25.76
N GLY A 66 -15.47 27.04 26.65
CA GLY A 66 -14.80 28.25 27.08
C GLY A 66 -15.25 29.51 26.33
N ILE A 67 -14.32 30.46 26.21
CA ILE A 67 -14.57 31.77 25.61
C ILE A 67 -14.08 31.78 24.16
N LEU A 68 -15.00 31.95 23.22
CA LEU A 68 -14.69 32.18 21.81
C LEU A 68 -14.70 33.68 21.55
N THR A 69 -13.51 34.26 21.27
CA THR A 69 -13.39 35.70 20.95
C THR A 69 -13.26 35.89 19.44
N VAL A 70 -14.21 36.59 18.82
CA VAL A 70 -14.30 36.80 17.37
C VAL A 70 -14.59 38.27 17.05
N SER A 71 -14.30 38.70 15.82
CA SER A 71 -14.80 40.00 15.33
C SER A 71 -16.20 39.88 14.73
N SER A 72 -16.45 38.76 14.04
CA SER A 72 -17.75 38.41 13.48
C SER A 72 -17.85 36.89 13.32
N LEU A 73 -19.07 36.37 13.36
CA LEU A 73 -19.39 34.95 13.20
C LEU A 73 -20.46 34.81 12.11
N ILE A 74 -20.07 34.38 10.91
CA ILE A 74 -20.98 34.16 9.79
C ILE A 74 -21.47 32.72 9.84
N LEU A 75 -22.77 32.53 10.10
CA LEU A 75 -23.43 31.24 10.27
C LEU A 75 -23.81 30.62 8.90
N PRO A 76 -23.92 29.28 8.80
CA PRO A 76 -24.39 28.62 7.60
C PRO A 76 -25.89 28.87 7.37
N GLN A 77 -26.33 28.80 6.12
CA GLN A 77 -27.76 28.79 5.77
C GLN A 77 -28.34 27.37 5.86
N GLN A 78 -27.51 26.35 5.64
CA GLN A 78 -27.87 24.93 5.72
C GLN A 78 -26.85 24.17 6.57
N GLY A 79 -27.29 23.52 7.64
CA GLY A 79 -26.46 22.86 8.64
C GLY A 79 -26.80 23.32 10.06
N GLY A 80 -25.98 22.92 11.03
CA GLY A 80 -26.21 23.29 12.43
C GLY A 80 -24.92 23.55 13.17
N ILE A 81 -24.97 24.53 14.09
CA ILE A 81 -23.90 24.83 15.02
C ILE A 81 -24.42 24.55 16.43
N LEU A 82 -23.73 23.67 17.14
CA LEU A 82 -24.12 23.22 18.47
C LEU A 82 -23.32 23.97 19.52
N PHE A 83 -24.03 24.55 20.48
CA PHE A 83 -23.45 25.27 21.60
C PHE A 83 -23.30 24.33 22.82
N PRO A 84 -22.10 24.24 23.43
CA PRO A 84 -21.94 23.53 24.69
C PRO A 84 -22.89 24.05 25.78
N LYS A 85 -23.63 23.15 26.42
CA LYS A 85 -24.76 23.47 27.32
C LYS A 85 -24.40 24.36 28.52
N HIS A 86 -23.18 24.26 29.06
CA HIS A 86 -22.81 24.87 30.35
C HIS A 86 -21.50 25.66 30.36
N SER A 87 -20.78 25.73 29.25
CA SER A 87 -19.41 26.24 29.25
C SER A 87 -19.05 27.13 28.07
N PHE A 88 -20.02 27.59 27.27
CA PHE A 88 -19.75 28.44 26.11
C PHE A 88 -20.02 29.93 26.39
N SER A 89 -19.07 30.78 26.01
CA SER A 89 -19.22 32.24 26.00
C SER A 89 -18.67 32.83 24.70
N LEU A 90 -19.43 33.71 24.07
CA LEU A 90 -19.04 34.40 22.83
C LEU A 90 -18.69 35.85 23.14
N ASN A 91 -17.46 36.25 22.86
CA ASN A 91 -17.00 37.62 22.98
C ASN A 91 -16.79 38.22 21.59
N VAL A 92 -17.58 39.24 21.24
CA VAL A 92 -17.49 39.90 19.93
C VAL A 92 -16.75 41.23 20.08
N VAL A 93 -15.58 41.32 19.44
CA VAL A 93 -14.69 42.48 19.52
C VAL A 93 -14.70 43.24 18.20
N SER A 94 -15.12 44.50 18.23
CA SER A 94 -15.05 45.39 17.07
C SER A 94 -13.58 45.63 16.70
N ARG A 95 -13.21 45.39 15.43
CA ARG A 95 -11.88 45.68 14.88
C ARG A 95 -12.00 46.54 13.63
N GLU A 96 -10.98 47.37 13.38
CA GLU A 96 -10.93 48.16 12.14
C GLU A 96 -10.90 47.24 10.90
N PRO A 97 -11.62 47.60 9.82
CA PRO A 97 -11.76 46.78 8.61
C PRO A 97 -10.43 46.32 7.98
N SER A 98 -9.37 47.11 8.08
CA SER A 98 -8.04 46.81 7.53
C SER A 98 -7.29 45.71 8.29
N THR A 99 -7.78 45.28 9.46
CA THR A 99 -7.15 44.27 10.32
C THR A 99 -7.98 42.98 10.45
N ILE A 100 -9.10 42.89 9.73
CA ILE A 100 -9.99 41.73 9.78
C ILE A 100 -9.36 40.58 9.00
N SER A 101 -8.74 39.66 9.74
CA SER A 101 -8.34 38.35 9.20
C SER A 101 -9.49 37.36 9.34
N VAL A 102 -9.65 36.52 8.32
CA VAL A 102 -10.80 35.62 8.17
C VAL A 102 -10.35 34.17 8.30
N ALA A 103 -11.04 33.40 9.14
CA ALA A 103 -10.90 31.97 9.25
C ALA A 103 -12.13 31.29 8.63
N ILE A 104 -11.91 30.50 7.58
CA ILE A 104 -12.99 29.83 6.85
C ILE A 104 -13.02 28.34 7.23
N PHE A 105 -14.17 27.89 7.70
CA PHE A 105 -14.41 26.47 8.01
C PHE A 105 -14.71 25.68 6.73
N LYS A 106 -14.17 24.48 6.61
CA LYS A 106 -14.45 23.58 5.48
C LYS A 106 -15.76 22.83 5.75
N ALA A 107 -16.61 22.71 4.73
CA ALA A 107 -17.73 21.78 4.82
C ALA A 107 -17.17 20.35 4.93
N PRO A 108 -17.50 19.59 5.98
CA PRO A 108 -16.99 18.24 6.13
C PRO A 108 -17.59 17.34 5.04
N GLY A 109 -16.73 16.54 4.40
CA GLY A 109 -17.20 15.51 3.47
C GLY A 109 -18.00 14.42 4.17
N ARG A 110 -18.78 13.68 3.40
CA ARG A 110 -19.50 12.49 3.89
C ARG A 110 -18.54 11.31 4.01
N THR A 111 -18.86 10.38 4.90
CA THR A 111 -18.06 9.18 5.18
C THR A 111 -18.93 7.94 5.05
N PRO A 112 -18.58 6.98 4.17
CA PRO A 112 -19.42 5.81 3.93
C PRO A 112 -19.57 4.92 5.16
N TYR A 113 -20.79 4.47 5.44
CA TYR A 113 -21.10 3.52 6.51
C TYR A 113 -20.33 2.21 6.31
N TYR A 114 -20.29 1.68 5.08
CA TYR A 114 -19.70 0.39 4.76
C TYR A 114 -18.17 0.41 4.55
N SER A 115 -17.51 1.53 4.82
CA SER A 115 -16.04 1.58 4.84
C SER A 115 -15.52 1.07 6.17
N GLY A 116 -14.86 -0.10 6.17
CA GLY A 116 -14.34 -0.75 7.37
C GLY A 116 -13.38 0.12 8.21
N ASN A 117 -12.63 1.02 7.57
CA ASN A 117 -11.69 1.92 8.23
C ASN A 117 -12.38 3.01 9.08
N ASN A 118 -13.69 3.20 8.93
CA ASN A 118 -14.48 4.15 9.73
C ASN A 118 -14.96 3.55 11.05
N TRP A 119 -14.74 2.25 11.26
CA TRP A 119 -15.17 1.52 12.45
C TRP A 119 -13.97 0.99 13.23
N ALA A 120 -14.07 1.05 14.56
CA ALA A 120 -13.13 0.41 15.47
C ALA A 120 -13.88 -0.60 16.33
N THR A 121 -13.21 -1.71 16.66
CA THR A 121 -13.71 -2.64 17.68
C THR A 121 -13.40 -2.05 19.05
N TYR A 122 -14.38 -2.05 19.94
CA TYR A 122 -14.21 -1.61 21.32
C TYR A 122 -14.11 -2.80 22.26
N ASP A 123 -12.99 -2.90 22.96
CA ASP A 123 -12.79 -3.87 24.02
C ASP A 123 -13.20 -3.23 25.35
N GLU A 124 -14.34 -3.67 25.89
CA GLU A 124 -14.83 -3.20 27.19
C GLU A 124 -13.86 -3.54 28.33
N GLN A 125 -13.17 -4.69 28.26
CA GLN A 125 -12.27 -5.14 29.32
C GLN A 125 -11.03 -4.24 29.43
N GLN A 126 -10.52 -3.81 28.29
CA GLN A 126 -9.35 -2.93 28.22
C GLN A 126 -9.72 -1.45 28.10
N SER A 127 -11.02 -1.14 27.97
CA SER A 127 -11.54 0.19 27.65
C SER A 127 -10.77 0.84 26.49
N SER A 128 -10.43 0.02 25.48
CA SER A 128 -9.53 0.39 24.40
C SER A 128 -10.23 0.21 23.05
N ARG A 129 -9.82 1.03 22.09
CA ARG A 129 -10.25 0.94 20.70
C ARG A 129 -9.15 0.29 19.90
N SER A 130 -9.53 -0.69 19.09
CA SER A 130 -8.62 -1.35 18.16
C SER A 130 -9.12 -1.14 16.75
N THR A 131 -8.27 -0.57 15.90
CA THR A 131 -8.51 -0.54 14.46
C THR A 131 -8.36 -1.96 13.91
N PRO A 132 -9.19 -2.37 12.94
CA PRO A 132 -9.06 -3.68 12.33
C PRO A 132 -7.66 -3.84 11.70
N ASN A 133 -7.04 -4.98 11.95
CA ASN A 133 -5.76 -5.34 11.37
C ASN A 133 -5.94 -5.88 9.93
N ALA A 134 -4.86 -6.08 9.18
CA ALA A 134 -4.95 -6.50 7.78
C ALA A 134 -5.52 -7.92 7.60
N ALA A 135 -5.38 -8.79 8.61
CA ALA A 135 -5.94 -10.14 8.61
C ALA A 135 -7.47 -10.16 8.86
N VAL A 136 -8.06 -9.13 9.48
CA VAL A 136 -9.52 -9.07 9.69
C VAL A 136 -10.23 -8.93 8.34
N PRO A 137 -11.17 -9.83 7.99
CA PRO A 137 -11.97 -9.72 6.78
C PRO A 137 -12.73 -8.41 6.68
N HIS A 138 -12.77 -7.82 5.49
CA HIS A 138 -13.48 -6.56 5.22
C HIS A 138 -14.95 -6.60 5.68
N ALA A 139 -15.61 -7.74 5.51
CA ALA A 139 -16.96 -8.00 5.99
C ALA A 139 -17.12 -7.85 7.53
N GLU A 140 -16.08 -8.15 8.29
CA GLU A 140 -16.06 -8.09 9.77
C GLU A 140 -15.49 -6.76 10.31
N ARG A 141 -15.06 -5.84 9.43
CA ARG A 141 -14.58 -4.51 9.84
C ARG A 141 -15.74 -3.57 10.18
N VAL A 142 -16.85 -3.71 9.46
CA VAL A 142 -18.11 -2.99 9.71
C VAL A 142 -18.97 -3.76 10.72
N PRO A 143 -19.98 -3.14 11.37
CA PRO A 143 -20.85 -3.81 12.33
C PRO A 143 -21.56 -5.03 11.76
N CYS A 144 -21.41 -6.19 12.42
CA CYS A 144 -22.14 -7.40 12.08
C CYS A 144 -23.60 -7.36 12.54
N GLN A 145 -24.42 -8.26 12.00
CA GLN A 145 -25.84 -8.38 12.34
C GLN A 145 -26.14 -8.66 13.82
N TYR A 146 -25.15 -9.12 14.59
CA TYR A 146 -25.23 -9.41 16.02
C TYR A 146 -24.38 -8.45 16.86
N GLU A 147 -23.89 -7.34 16.31
CA GLU A 147 -23.06 -6.38 17.06
C GLU A 147 -23.83 -5.11 17.44
N LEU A 148 -23.32 -4.40 18.45
CA LEU A 148 -23.79 -3.07 18.79
C LEU A 148 -23.00 -2.02 18.01
N ALA A 149 -23.69 -1.27 17.15
CA ALA A 149 -23.12 -0.11 16.47
C ALA A 149 -23.26 1.14 17.36
N VAL A 150 -22.14 1.80 17.65
CA VAL A 150 -22.09 2.97 18.54
C VAL A 150 -21.58 4.19 17.79
N PHE A 151 -22.36 5.26 17.86
CA PHE A 151 -22.01 6.59 17.40
C PHE A 151 -21.83 7.50 18.62
N GLU A 152 -20.61 7.93 18.89
CA GLU A 152 -20.33 8.79 20.04
C GLU A 152 -20.45 10.28 19.69
N VAL A 153 -21.15 11.04 20.54
CA VAL A 153 -21.40 12.49 20.31
C VAL A 153 -21.07 13.37 21.53
N ALA A 154 -20.38 12.83 22.54
CA ALA A 154 -20.19 13.54 23.82
C ALA A 154 -19.16 14.68 23.75
N LYS A 155 -17.99 14.44 23.12
CA LYS A 155 -16.86 15.40 23.06
C LYS A 155 -16.67 16.04 21.69
N HIS A 156 -17.20 15.40 20.66
CA HIS A 156 -17.04 15.77 19.26
C HIS A 156 -18.31 15.38 18.51
N MET A 157 -18.55 16.02 17.36
CA MET A 157 -19.65 15.62 16.49
C MET A 157 -19.19 14.55 15.50
N LEU A 158 -20.10 13.67 15.14
CA LEU A 158 -19.88 12.70 14.08
C LEU A 158 -19.60 13.45 12.78
N LYS A 159 -18.63 12.95 12.01
CA LYS A 159 -18.55 13.32 10.60
C LYS A 159 -19.78 12.74 9.89
N PRO A 160 -20.42 13.48 8.96
CA PRO A 160 -21.63 13.00 8.29
C PRO A 160 -21.45 11.59 7.71
N VAL A 161 -22.34 10.69 8.08
CA VAL A 161 -22.36 9.28 7.67
C VAL A 161 -23.18 9.15 6.40
N ASP A 162 -22.65 8.50 5.38
CA ASP A 162 -23.39 8.16 4.16
C ASP A 162 -23.92 6.73 4.27
N MET A 163 -25.24 6.58 4.31
CA MET A 163 -25.93 5.29 4.39
C MET A 163 -26.07 4.59 3.01
N GLN A 164 -25.61 5.25 1.94
CA GLN A 164 -25.47 4.71 0.60
C GLN A 164 -26.77 4.12 0.00
N TYR A 165 -27.93 4.69 0.36
CA TYR A 165 -29.26 4.27 -0.14
C TYR A 165 -29.51 2.76 -0.02
N HIS A 166 -28.97 2.13 1.02
CA HIS A 166 -29.21 0.71 1.24
C HIS A 166 -30.63 0.47 1.75
N GLU A 167 -31.31 -0.54 1.20
CA GLU A 167 -32.68 -0.91 1.59
C GLU A 167 -32.75 -1.26 3.09
N SER A 168 -31.76 -2.00 3.59
CA SER A 168 -31.69 -2.34 5.00
C SER A 168 -30.28 -2.57 5.51
N ILE A 169 -30.01 -2.08 6.72
CA ILE A 169 -28.81 -2.38 7.48
C ILE A 169 -29.21 -3.25 8.69
N GLU A 170 -28.62 -4.43 8.79
CA GLU A 170 -28.90 -5.40 9.85
C GLU A 170 -27.81 -5.31 10.92
N VAL A 171 -28.20 -5.00 12.15
CA VAL A 171 -27.30 -4.91 13.31
C VAL A 171 -27.99 -5.46 14.56
N GLY A 172 -27.21 -5.82 15.57
CA GLY A 172 -27.76 -6.36 16.82
C GLY A 172 -28.52 -5.27 17.58
N ASN A 173 -27.90 -4.10 17.70
CA ASN A 173 -28.52 -2.90 18.25
C ASN A 173 -27.74 -1.65 17.79
N VAL A 174 -28.30 -0.46 18.05
CA VAL A 174 -27.64 0.83 17.78
C VAL A 174 -27.72 1.74 19.00
N ARG A 175 -26.65 2.51 19.21
CA ARG A 175 -26.60 3.58 20.20
C ARG A 175 -25.97 4.83 19.62
N LEU A 176 -26.64 5.96 19.78
CA LEU A 176 -26.15 7.29 19.44
C LEU A 176 -26.07 8.12 20.73
N GLY A 177 -24.83 8.40 21.17
CA GLY A 177 -24.55 9.06 22.43
C GLY A 177 -25.04 8.27 23.65
N GLU A 178 -25.56 8.98 24.63
CA GLU A 178 -26.16 8.42 25.85
C GLU A 178 -27.70 8.42 25.80
N THR A 179 -28.28 9.14 24.85
CA THR A 179 -29.72 9.47 24.85
C THR A 179 -30.53 8.59 23.89
N ILE A 180 -29.96 8.21 22.75
CA ILE A 180 -30.66 7.47 21.71
C ILE A 180 -30.09 6.06 21.70
N GLY A 181 -30.88 5.11 22.22
CA GLY A 181 -30.56 3.69 22.18
C GLY A 181 -31.74 2.91 21.63
N GLY A 182 -31.45 1.82 20.92
CA GLY A 182 -32.47 1.01 20.28
C GLY A 182 -32.69 1.37 18.82
N LEU A 183 -33.01 0.35 18.02
CA LEU A 183 -33.18 0.46 16.58
C LEU A 183 -34.32 1.43 16.18
N GLU A 184 -35.46 1.36 16.86
CA GLU A 184 -36.63 2.21 16.58
C GLU A 184 -36.34 3.69 16.89
N ASN A 185 -35.78 3.99 18.06
CA ASN A 185 -35.42 5.34 18.45
C ASN A 185 -34.38 5.93 17.49
N PHE A 186 -33.41 5.12 17.07
CA PHE A 186 -32.40 5.52 16.10
C PHE A 186 -33.02 5.80 14.73
N HIS A 187 -33.91 4.93 14.24
CA HIS A 187 -34.66 5.15 12.99
C HIS A 187 -35.46 6.45 13.02
N ASN A 188 -36.21 6.70 14.10
CA ASN A 188 -36.96 7.94 14.29
C ASN A 188 -36.02 9.15 14.31
N PHE A 189 -34.86 9.04 14.95
CA PHE A 189 -33.87 10.11 14.94
C PHE A 189 -33.31 10.39 13.53
N MET A 190 -32.95 9.36 12.76
CA MET A 190 -32.45 9.53 11.39
C MET A 190 -33.43 10.29 10.51
N SER A 191 -34.75 10.06 10.71
CA SER A 191 -35.81 10.77 9.98
C SER A 191 -36.03 12.23 10.42
N SER A 192 -35.45 12.65 11.53
CA SER A 192 -35.55 14.04 12.01
C SER A 192 -34.63 14.99 11.25
N GLU A 193 -34.91 16.29 11.30
CA GLU A 193 -34.07 17.32 10.66
C GLU A 193 -32.60 17.26 11.11
N LEU A 194 -32.34 17.02 12.40
CA LEU A 194 -30.98 16.88 12.92
C LEU A 194 -30.33 15.57 12.46
N GLY A 195 -31.12 14.50 12.38
CA GLY A 195 -30.68 13.21 11.86
C GLY A 195 -30.19 13.30 10.43
N GLN A 196 -30.90 14.03 9.56
CA GLN A 196 -30.53 14.21 8.15
C GLN A 196 -29.20 14.95 7.94
N TYR A 197 -28.75 15.76 8.91
CA TYR A 197 -27.41 16.37 8.86
C TYR A 197 -26.29 15.43 9.31
N LEU A 198 -26.62 14.33 10.00
CA LEU A 198 -25.66 13.33 10.48
C LEU A 198 -25.67 12.05 9.63
N PHE A 199 -26.83 11.65 9.11
CA PHE A 199 -27.04 10.40 8.37
C PHE A 199 -27.66 10.74 7.00
N TYR A 200 -26.80 10.79 5.98
CA TYR A 200 -27.15 11.05 4.60
C TYR A 200 -27.66 9.81 3.89
N ASN A 201 -28.50 10.04 2.88
CA ASN A 201 -29.00 8.99 2.00
C ASN A 201 -29.68 7.85 2.79
N ALA A 202 -30.32 8.22 3.91
CA ALA A 202 -30.93 7.31 4.88
C ALA A 202 -32.46 7.22 4.75
N GLU A 203 -33.07 8.01 3.84
CA GLU A 203 -34.53 8.18 3.72
C GLU A 203 -35.27 6.85 3.49
N ASP A 204 -34.67 5.98 2.67
CA ASP A 204 -35.19 4.64 2.36
C ASP A 204 -34.48 3.52 3.15
N THR A 205 -33.55 3.88 4.04
CA THR A 205 -32.71 2.90 4.74
C THR A 205 -33.34 2.42 6.04
N LEU A 206 -33.75 1.16 6.06
CA LEU A 206 -34.32 0.52 7.24
C LEU A 206 -33.24 -0.10 8.12
N ILE A 207 -33.10 0.40 9.34
CA ILE A 207 -32.25 -0.25 10.34
C ILE A 207 -33.05 -1.34 11.03
N ARG A 208 -32.63 -2.59 10.86
CA ARG A 208 -33.35 -3.77 11.35
C ARG A 208 -32.50 -4.57 12.31
N GLN A 209 -33.18 -5.28 13.20
CA GLN A 209 -32.51 -6.24 14.06
C GLN A 209 -31.99 -7.37 13.16
N GLY A 210 -30.73 -7.74 13.34
CA GLY A 210 -30.16 -8.88 12.64
C GLY A 210 -30.97 -10.14 12.87
N LYS A 211 -30.95 -11.04 11.89
CA LYS A 211 -31.68 -12.33 11.94
C LYS A 211 -31.14 -13.26 13.01
N CYS A 212 -30.00 -12.92 13.61
CA CYS A 212 -29.28 -13.75 14.52
C CYS A 212 -28.63 -12.96 15.67
N THR A 213 -28.63 -13.56 16.85
CA THR A 213 -28.12 -12.96 18.07
C THR A 213 -26.74 -13.49 18.49
N ASN A 214 -26.20 -14.50 17.79
CA ASN A 214 -24.95 -15.16 18.17
C ASN A 214 -23.95 -15.23 17.00
N ALA A 215 -22.77 -14.63 17.21
CA ALA A 215 -21.63 -14.65 16.30
C ALA A 215 -21.21 -16.06 15.88
N GLU A 216 -21.32 -17.04 16.79
CA GLU A 216 -20.94 -18.41 16.50
C GLU A 216 -21.92 -19.10 15.57
N LYS A 217 -23.15 -18.60 15.38
CA LYS A 217 -24.22 -19.30 14.63
C LYS A 217 -24.49 -18.73 13.24
N CYS A 218 -24.03 -17.51 12.96
CA CYS A 218 -24.47 -16.76 11.80
C CYS A 218 -23.34 -16.00 11.13
N PRO A 219 -23.43 -15.74 9.81
CA PRO A 219 -22.45 -14.92 9.12
C PRO A 219 -22.47 -13.48 9.66
N CYS A 220 -21.35 -12.78 9.61
CA CYS A 220 -21.29 -11.38 10.03
C CYS A 220 -22.21 -10.49 9.17
N GLN A 221 -22.14 -10.65 7.84
CA GLN A 221 -22.88 -9.87 6.84
C GLN A 221 -23.74 -10.77 5.95
N GLU A 222 -24.82 -10.21 5.42
CA GLU A 222 -25.55 -10.81 4.31
C GLU A 222 -24.78 -10.65 3.00
N PRO A 223 -24.87 -11.58 2.03
CA PRO A 223 -24.12 -11.50 0.78
C PRO A 223 -24.33 -10.19 0.02
N ARG A 224 -25.53 -9.60 0.08
CA ARG A 224 -25.86 -8.31 -0.58
C ARG A 224 -25.11 -7.11 0.01
N GLN A 225 -24.74 -7.17 1.29
CA GLN A 225 -23.99 -6.10 1.95
C GLN A 225 -22.51 -6.13 1.55
N LEU A 226 -22.00 -7.30 1.14
CA LEU A 226 -20.62 -7.45 0.74
C LEU A 226 -20.26 -6.59 -0.48
N ASP A 227 -21.17 -6.47 -1.45
CA ASP A 227 -20.96 -5.61 -2.63
C ASP A 227 -20.73 -4.15 -2.25
N ALA A 228 -21.50 -3.65 -1.28
CA ALA A 228 -21.35 -2.29 -0.77
C ALA A 228 -20.07 -2.11 0.04
N ILE A 229 -19.71 -3.08 0.87
CA ILE A 229 -18.44 -3.08 1.60
C ILE A 229 -17.27 -3.03 0.61
N CYS A 230 -17.30 -3.89 -0.40
CA CYS A 230 -16.23 -3.95 -1.40
C CYS A 230 -16.17 -2.73 -2.31
N SER A 231 -17.30 -2.08 -2.59
CA SER A 231 -17.31 -0.81 -3.33
C SER A 231 -16.59 0.34 -2.60
N ASN A 232 -16.48 0.25 -1.27
CA ASN A 232 -15.82 1.24 -0.43
C ASN A 232 -14.36 0.87 -0.10
N GLU A 233 -13.88 -0.29 -0.53
CA GLU A 233 -12.53 -0.76 -0.24
C GLU A 233 -11.63 -0.64 -1.48
N PRO A 234 -10.67 0.29 -1.51
CA PRO A 234 -9.74 0.40 -2.62
C PRO A 234 -8.71 -0.74 -2.56
N CYS A 235 -8.82 -1.70 -3.48
CA CYS A 235 -7.88 -2.81 -3.55
C CYS A 235 -6.55 -2.37 -4.21
N ALA A 236 -5.49 -2.29 -3.41
CA ALA A 236 -4.13 -2.15 -3.91
C ALA A 236 -3.67 -3.46 -4.59
N VAL A 237 -2.73 -3.35 -5.53
CA VAL A 237 -2.12 -4.52 -6.17
C VAL A 237 -1.23 -5.23 -5.14
N PRO A 238 -1.46 -6.52 -4.84
CA PRO A 238 -0.68 -7.24 -3.84
C PRO A 238 0.76 -7.48 -4.32
N HIS A 239 1.73 -7.34 -3.40
CA HIS A 239 3.16 -7.52 -3.69
C HIS A 239 3.63 -8.98 -3.51
N CYS A 240 2.88 -9.93 -4.08
CA CYS A 240 3.21 -11.35 -4.06
C CYS A 240 2.69 -12.06 -5.31
N LEU A 241 3.35 -13.16 -5.68
CA LEU A 241 2.86 -14.07 -6.70
C LEU A 241 1.64 -14.83 -6.17
N SER A 242 0.60 -15.04 -6.98
CA SER A 242 -0.59 -15.83 -6.59
C SER A 242 -1.18 -15.44 -5.22
N PRO A 243 -1.71 -14.23 -5.06
CA PRO A 243 -2.29 -13.79 -3.81
C PRO A 243 -3.53 -14.63 -3.45
N ILE A 244 -3.83 -14.74 -2.15
CA ILE A 244 -4.99 -15.47 -1.65
C ILE A 244 -6.13 -14.52 -1.33
N GLN A 245 -7.38 -14.98 -1.43
CA GLN A 245 -8.55 -14.19 -1.02
C GLN A 245 -9.37 -14.96 0.00
N PRO A 246 -9.16 -14.71 1.31
CA PRO A 246 -9.99 -15.28 2.35
C PRO A 246 -11.44 -14.84 2.22
N LEU A 247 -12.35 -15.59 2.85
CA LEU A 247 -13.76 -15.24 2.79
C LEU A 247 -14.06 -14.04 3.68
N GLY A 248 -14.89 -13.15 3.15
CA GLY A 248 -15.14 -11.83 3.72
C GLY A 248 -14.10 -10.77 3.33
N HIS A 249 -13.01 -11.13 2.63
CA HIS A 249 -12.10 -10.13 2.04
C HIS A 249 -12.57 -9.72 0.64
N CYS A 250 -12.70 -8.42 0.42
CA CYS A 250 -12.92 -7.83 -0.90
C CYS A 250 -11.69 -7.90 -1.81
N CYS A 251 -10.50 -7.72 -1.22
CA CYS A 251 -9.24 -7.66 -1.95
C CYS A 251 -8.41 -8.94 -1.74
N PRO A 252 -7.65 -9.38 -2.75
CA PRO A 252 -6.64 -10.42 -2.57
C PRO A 252 -5.49 -9.90 -1.68
N ILE A 253 -4.94 -10.77 -0.84
CA ILE A 253 -3.90 -10.44 0.14
C ILE A 253 -2.69 -11.37 0.03
N CYS A 254 -1.55 -10.89 0.52
CA CYS A 254 -0.34 -11.69 0.68
C CYS A 254 -0.27 -12.22 2.11
N GLY A 255 -0.30 -13.53 2.26
CA GLY A 255 -0.29 -14.16 3.58
C GLY A 255 -0.60 -15.65 3.53
N SER A 256 -1.11 -16.16 4.63
CA SER A 256 -1.48 -17.56 4.77
C SER A 256 -2.89 -17.72 5.34
N LEU A 257 -3.58 -18.75 4.86
CA LEU A 257 -4.94 -19.08 5.24
C LEU A 257 -5.04 -20.55 5.60
N PHE A 258 -5.50 -20.82 6.81
CA PHE A 258 -5.91 -22.15 7.27
C PHE A 258 -7.43 -22.22 7.28
N ARG A 259 -7.99 -23.34 6.81
CA ARG A 259 -9.43 -23.60 6.76
C ARG A 259 -9.75 -25.02 7.22
N ILE A 260 -10.80 -25.15 8.02
CA ILE A 260 -11.30 -26.44 8.47
C ILE A 260 -12.81 -26.38 8.70
N ASP A 261 -13.52 -27.45 8.34
CA ASP A 261 -14.94 -27.58 8.65
C ASP A 261 -15.16 -27.73 10.16
N MET A 262 -16.14 -27.02 10.74
CA MET A 262 -16.50 -27.15 12.14
C MET A 262 -16.92 -28.58 12.53
N ALA A 263 -17.46 -29.36 11.59
CA ALA A 263 -17.79 -30.78 11.81
C ALA A 263 -16.54 -31.65 12.05
N ALA A 264 -15.35 -31.16 11.71
CA ALA A 264 -14.08 -31.84 11.98
C ALA A 264 -13.69 -31.85 13.45
N PHE A 265 -14.28 -30.97 14.28
CA PHE A 265 -13.96 -30.86 15.69
C PHE A 265 -14.68 -31.95 16.50
N GLN A 266 -13.95 -32.60 17.41
CA GLN A 266 -14.55 -33.54 18.34
C GLN A 266 -15.32 -32.78 19.43
N GLY A 267 -16.65 -32.90 19.42
CA GLY A 267 -17.54 -32.27 20.41
C GLY A 267 -18.03 -30.88 19.98
N VAL A 268 -18.46 -30.08 20.95
CA VAL A 268 -18.97 -28.73 20.69
C VAL A 268 -17.80 -27.80 20.45
N PHE A 269 -17.71 -27.23 19.25
CA PHE A 269 -16.71 -26.20 18.93
C PHE A 269 -16.92 -24.97 19.81
N ASN A 270 -15.81 -24.43 20.32
CA ASN A 270 -15.79 -23.20 21.11
C ASN A 270 -14.71 -22.28 20.54
N MET A 271 -15.13 -21.11 20.03
CA MET A 271 -14.23 -20.19 19.35
C MET A 271 -13.12 -19.68 20.26
N GLN A 272 -13.46 -19.25 21.49
CA GLN A 272 -12.49 -18.71 22.45
C GLN A 272 -11.39 -19.72 22.78
N THR A 273 -11.76 -20.98 23.01
CA THR A 273 -10.82 -22.07 23.31
C THR A 273 -9.89 -22.35 22.13
N PHE A 274 -10.42 -22.30 20.90
CA PHE A 274 -9.60 -22.48 19.71
C PHE A 274 -8.63 -21.30 19.53
N THR A 275 -9.13 -20.06 19.61
CA THR A 275 -8.33 -18.84 19.51
C THR A 275 -7.23 -18.78 20.57
N ASP A 276 -7.52 -19.18 21.82
CA ASP A 276 -6.52 -19.23 22.89
C ASP A 276 -5.43 -20.26 22.64
N LYS A 277 -5.78 -21.44 22.10
CA LYS A 277 -4.79 -22.46 21.73
C LYS A 277 -3.89 -21.97 20.60
N VAL A 278 -4.46 -21.35 19.58
CA VAL A 278 -3.72 -20.76 18.45
C VAL A 278 -2.79 -19.65 18.96
N ARG A 279 -3.31 -18.71 19.75
CA ARG A 279 -2.52 -17.62 20.36
C ARG A 279 -1.34 -18.16 21.17
N ARG A 280 -1.56 -19.14 22.05
CA ARG A 280 -0.47 -19.75 22.83
C ARG A 280 0.58 -20.40 21.93
N LYS A 281 0.17 -20.99 20.80
CA LYS A 281 1.09 -21.63 19.87
C LYS A 281 1.90 -20.60 19.09
N ILE A 282 1.27 -19.54 18.61
CA ILE A 282 1.92 -18.40 17.97
C ILE A 282 2.96 -17.77 18.91
N ASN A 283 2.60 -17.54 20.18
CA ASN A 283 3.54 -16.98 21.17
C ASN A 283 4.74 -17.88 21.48
N THR A 284 4.67 -19.16 21.14
CA THR A 284 5.76 -20.14 21.32
C THR A 284 6.47 -20.49 20.01
N ALA A 285 6.03 -19.91 18.89
CA ALA A 285 6.63 -20.15 17.59
C ALA A 285 8.02 -19.50 17.49
N GLU A 286 8.83 -19.98 16.55
CA GLU A 286 10.16 -19.43 16.28
C GLU A 286 10.09 -18.04 15.63
N VAL A 287 8.97 -17.72 14.98
CA VAL A 287 8.71 -16.42 14.37
C VAL A 287 8.13 -15.48 15.42
N ASP A 288 8.65 -14.25 15.49
CA ASP A 288 8.15 -13.23 16.42
C ASP A 288 6.70 -12.84 16.08
N ASP A 289 5.79 -12.94 17.05
CA ASP A 289 4.39 -12.53 16.92
C ASP A 289 4.25 -11.03 16.63
N SER A 290 5.26 -10.23 16.98
CA SER A 290 5.24 -8.77 16.73
C SER A 290 5.29 -8.39 15.24
N ASP A 291 5.73 -9.32 14.40
CA ASP A 291 5.96 -9.14 12.96
C ASP A 291 4.78 -9.60 12.08
N VAL A 292 3.76 -10.21 12.68
CA VAL A 292 2.59 -10.75 11.96
C VAL A 292 1.30 -10.24 12.58
N GLU A 293 0.26 -10.17 11.77
CA GLU A 293 -1.10 -9.94 12.23
C GLU A 293 -1.94 -11.17 11.89
N TYR A 294 -2.80 -11.60 12.81
CA TYR A 294 -3.69 -12.72 12.56
C TYR A 294 -5.12 -12.42 12.97
N HIS A 295 -6.03 -13.20 12.39
CA HIS A 295 -7.45 -13.17 12.70
C HIS A 295 -8.03 -14.57 12.60
N VAL A 296 -8.87 -14.93 13.57
CA VAL A 296 -9.63 -16.17 13.59
C VAL A 296 -11.11 -15.82 13.49
N GLY A 297 -11.77 -16.36 12.47
CA GLY A 297 -13.19 -16.12 12.20
C GLY A 297 -13.92 -17.42 11.83
N ILE A 298 -15.24 -17.35 11.81
CA ILE A 298 -16.10 -18.41 11.26
C ILE A 298 -16.75 -17.89 10.01
N ASP A 299 -16.46 -18.54 8.90
CA ASP A 299 -17.22 -18.36 7.69
C ASP A 299 -18.46 -19.25 7.71
N ARG A 300 -19.62 -18.60 7.62
CA ARG A 300 -20.91 -19.26 7.44
C ARG A 300 -21.61 -18.92 6.13
N SER A 301 -20.89 -18.27 5.22
CA SER A 301 -21.43 -17.95 3.90
C SER A 301 -21.82 -19.23 3.16
N THR A 302 -22.89 -19.16 2.36
CA THR A 302 -23.39 -20.29 1.56
C THR A 302 -23.78 -21.55 2.35
N GLY A 303 -23.98 -21.43 3.68
CA GLY A 303 -24.35 -22.55 4.56
C GLY A 303 -23.17 -23.42 5.00
N ALA A 304 -21.94 -23.04 4.64
CA ALA A 304 -20.73 -23.64 5.16
C ALA A 304 -20.58 -23.34 6.66
N ASN A 305 -19.78 -24.11 7.40
CA ASN A 305 -19.41 -23.80 8.77
C ASN A 305 -17.89 -23.99 8.88
N VAL A 306 -17.13 -23.04 8.34
CA VAL A 306 -15.69 -23.19 8.19
C VAL A 306 -14.98 -22.24 9.14
N VAL A 307 -14.13 -22.79 9.99
CA VAL A 307 -13.20 -21.98 10.79
C VAL A 307 -12.05 -21.57 9.88
N GLN A 308 -11.75 -20.28 9.84
CA GLN A 308 -10.61 -19.74 9.11
C GLN A 308 -9.64 -19.03 10.06
N LEU A 309 -8.34 -19.29 9.87
CA LEU A 309 -7.25 -18.54 10.47
C LEU A 309 -6.47 -17.87 9.34
N ILE A 310 -6.44 -16.54 9.38
CA ILE A 310 -5.74 -15.70 8.41
C ILE A 310 -4.52 -15.12 9.13
N ILE A 311 -3.35 -15.22 8.52
CA ILE A 311 -2.10 -14.64 9.03
C ILE A 311 -1.48 -13.82 7.90
N VAL A 312 -1.11 -12.58 8.19
CA VAL A 312 -0.47 -11.66 7.25
C VAL A 312 0.78 -11.03 7.88
N ASP A 313 1.71 -10.62 7.04
CA ASP A 313 2.92 -9.91 7.48
C ASP A 313 2.55 -8.47 7.85
N LYS A 314 3.18 -7.94 8.90
CA LYS A 314 3.06 -6.53 9.23
C LYS A 314 3.98 -5.70 8.32
N GLY A 315 3.39 -4.82 7.52
CA GLY A 315 4.12 -4.00 6.56
C GLY A 315 4.32 -4.70 5.22
N GLU A 316 5.55 -4.70 4.69
CA GLU A 316 5.86 -5.36 3.42
C GLU A 316 5.89 -6.88 3.57
N TYR A 317 5.35 -7.59 2.58
CA TYR A 317 5.28 -9.05 2.59
C TYR A 317 6.67 -9.67 2.41
N GLY A 318 7.11 -10.44 3.41
CA GLY A 318 8.40 -11.12 3.47
C GLY A 318 8.30 -12.61 3.83
N GLU A 319 7.14 -13.22 3.58
CA GLU A 319 6.80 -14.63 3.87
C GLU A 319 6.84 -15.00 5.36
N LYS A 320 6.79 -14.03 6.29
CA LYS A 320 6.80 -14.30 7.73
C LYS A 320 5.54 -15.03 8.17
N SER A 321 4.39 -14.63 7.64
CA SER A 321 3.08 -15.28 7.82
C SER A 321 3.07 -16.72 7.32
N THR A 322 3.75 -17.00 6.20
CA THR A 322 3.93 -18.35 5.63
C THR A 322 4.74 -19.23 6.56
N ARG A 323 5.90 -18.76 7.03
CA ARG A 323 6.71 -19.49 8.01
C ARG A 323 5.97 -19.71 9.33
N MET A 324 5.23 -18.71 9.79
CA MET A 324 4.38 -18.82 10.98
C MET A 324 3.32 -19.92 10.79
N MET A 325 2.60 -19.91 9.66
CA MET A 325 1.60 -20.93 9.37
C MET A 325 2.19 -22.33 9.26
N ASP A 326 3.37 -22.48 8.66
CA ASP A 326 4.07 -23.77 8.59
C ASP A 326 4.53 -24.26 9.95
N SER A 327 4.93 -23.36 10.86
CA SER A 327 5.22 -23.73 12.26
C SER A 327 3.99 -24.25 13.02
N LEU A 328 2.79 -23.82 12.62
CA LEU A 328 1.51 -24.29 13.20
C LEU A 328 1.01 -25.58 12.55
N ARG A 329 1.51 -25.95 11.37
CA ARG A 329 1.07 -27.15 10.63
C ARG A 329 1.14 -28.44 11.47
N PRO A 330 2.22 -28.75 12.22
CA PRO A 330 2.26 -29.95 13.06
C PRO A 330 1.19 -29.95 14.17
N PHE A 331 0.81 -28.77 14.67
CA PHE A 331 -0.27 -28.63 15.64
C PHE A 331 -1.63 -28.97 15.00
N PHE A 332 -1.88 -28.51 13.78
CA PHE A 332 -3.10 -28.82 13.05
C PHE A 332 -3.17 -30.30 12.62
N GLU A 333 -2.07 -30.87 12.13
CA GLU A 333 -1.99 -32.30 11.80
C GLU A 333 -2.33 -33.15 13.00
N LYS A 334 -1.69 -32.89 14.16
CA LYS A 334 -1.97 -33.64 15.38
C LYS A 334 -3.43 -33.57 15.82
N GLN A 335 -4.08 -32.42 15.62
CA GLN A 335 -5.46 -32.20 16.07
C GLN A 335 -6.51 -32.67 15.05
N PHE A 336 -6.21 -32.65 13.75
CA PHE A 336 -7.20 -32.77 12.67
C PHE A 336 -6.82 -33.76 11.56
N SER A 337 -5.81 -34.62 11.76
CA SER A 337 -5.36 -35.62 10.76
C SER A 337 -6.49 -36.45 10.15
N ALA A 338 -7.51 -36.81 10.94
CA ALA A 338 -8.60 -37.68 10.50
C ALA A 338 -9.67 -36.94 9.68
N SER A 339 -9.82 -35.65 9.89
CA SER A 339 -10.94 -34.86 9.37
C SER A 339 -10.58 -34.06 8.11
N GLY A 340 -9.28 -33.86 7.88
CA GLY A 340 -8.75 -33.02 6.81
C GLY A 340 -8.82 -31.53 7.16
N PHE A 341 -7.76 -30.80 6.82
CA PHE A 341 -7.71 -29.34 6.89
C PHE A 341 -6.99 -28.81 5.64
N GLN A 342 -7.23 -27.55 5.28
CA GLN A 342 -6.61 -26.92 4.12
C GLN A 342 -5.74 -25.76 4.59
N VAL A 343 -4.51 -25.70 4.07
CA VAL A 343 -3.62 -24.54 4.23
C VAL A 343 -3.25 -24.05 2.85
N THR A 344 -3.46 -22.77 2.61
CA THR A 344 -3.12 -22.08 1.38
C THR A 344 -2.21 -20.90 1.70
N HIS A 345 -1.14 -20.75 0.93
CA HIS A 345 -0.20 -19.65 1.06
C HIS A 345 -0.25 -18.78 -0.19
N ALA A 346 -0.01 -17.48 -0.02
CA ALA A 346 0.41 -16.64 -1.13
C ALA A 346 1.80 -17.10 -1.62
N GLY A 347 2.08 -16.90 -2.89
CA GLY A 347 3.39 -17.18 -3.47
C GLY A 347 4.46 -16.18 -3.01
N GLN A 348 5.61 -16.23 -3.69
CA GLN A 348 6.79 -15.45 -3.30
C GLN A 348 6.57 -13.94 -3.41
N PRO A 349 7.25 -13.12 -2.59
CA PRO A 349 7.23 -11.67 -2.69
C PRO A 349 7.57 -11.22 -4.11
N HIS A 350 6.73 -10.34 -4.65
CA HIS A 350 6.92 -9.80 -5.98
C HIS A 350 6.48 -8.34 -5.98
N THR A 351 7.42 -7.44 -6.23
CA THR A 351 7.09 -6.04 -6.44
C THR A 351 6.74 -5.85 -7.92
N PRO A 352 5.49 -5.50 -8.26
CA PRO A 352 5.17 -5.14 -9.64
C PRO A 352 5.99 -3.90 -10.01
N LEU A 353 6.71 -3.94 -11.13
CA LEU A 353 7.46 -2.77 -11.58
C LEU A 353 6.47 -1.62 -11.83
N GLU A 354 6.63 -0.52 -11.09
CA GLU A 354 5.90 0.70 -11.39
C GLU A 354 6.29 1.22 -12.77
N GLY A 355 5.34 1.75 -13.54
CA GLY A 355 5.59 2.17 -14.93
C GLY A 355 6.78 3.13 -15.12
N GLY A 356 7.10 3.93 -14.09
CA GLY A 356 8.28 4.78 -14.06
C GLY A 356 9.61 4.02 -14.02
N GLN A 357 9.68 2.86 -13.35
CA GLN A 357 10.88 2.03 -13.27
C GLN A 357 11.17 1.34 -14.61
N LEU A 358 10.13 0.88 -15.31
CA LEU A 358 10.27 0.35 -16.67
C LEU A 358 10.75 1.42 -17.65
N LEU A 359 10.14 2.61 -17.62
CA LEU A 359 10.59 3.73 -18.45
C LEU A 359 12.04 4.11 -18.14
N ALA A 360 12.42 4.16 -16.87
CA ALA A 360 13.79 4.46 -16.46
C ALA A 360 14.78 3.39 -16.98
N PHE A 361 14.44 2.10 -16.87
CA PHE A 361 15.27 1.01 -17.37
C PHE A 361 15.42 1.06 -18.90
N VAL A 362 14.33 1.32 -19.62
CA VAL A 362 14.34 1.46 -21.09
C VAL A 362 15.14 2.69 -21.52
N MET A 363 14.96 3.84 -20.86
CA MET A 363 15.71 5.06 -21.19
C MET A 363 17.20 4.90 -20.86
N LEU A 364 17.54 4.26 -19.74
CA LEU A 364 18.92 3.95 -19.38
C LEU A 364 19.58 3.06 -20.43
N THR A 365 18.88 2.00 -20.86
CA THR A 365 19.41 1.10 -21.91
C THR A 365 19.62 1.85 -23.22
N PHE A 366 18.68 2.69 -23.67
CA PHE A 366 18.87 3.54 -24.85
C PHE A 366 20.06 4.49 -24.73
N ILE A 367 20.25 5.14 -23.57
CA ILE A 367 21.39 6.05 -23.34
C ILE A 367 22.72 5.28 -23.41
N VAL A 368 22.79 4.11 -22.77
CA VAL A 368 24.00 3.27 -22.77
C VAL A 368 24.31 2.76 -24.17
N THR A 369 23.31 2.26 -24.90
CA THR A 369 23.46 1.80 -26.28
C THR A 369 23.88 2.94 -27.21
N SER A 370 23.26 4.11 -27.09
CA SER A 370 23.62 5.31 -27.86
C SER A 370 25.06 5.75 -27.57
N ALA A 371 25.47 5.79 -26.30
CA ALA A 371 26.83 6.14 -25.90
C ALA A 371 27.85 5.13 -26.47
N PHE A 372 27.55 3.83 -26.40
CA PHE A 372 28.40 2.78 -26.95
C PHE A 372 28.60 2.93 -28.46
N PHE A 373 27.53 3.12 -29.23
CA PHE A 373 27.64 3.34 -30.68
C PHE A 373 28.31 4.68 -31.02
N THR A 374 28.12 5.72 -30.22
CA THR A 374 28.82 7.00 -30.39
C THR A 374 30.32 6.83 -30.19
N ILE A 375 30.75 6.07 -29.18
CA ILE A 375 32.16 5.76 -28.93
C ILE A 375 32.76 4.98 -30.11
N ILE A 376 32.05 3.95 -30.60
CA ILE A 376 32.50 3.18 -31.78
C ILE A 376 32.60 4.08 -33.01
N TYR A 377 31.60 4.92 -33.26
CA TYR A 377 31.60 5.86 -34.38
C TYR A 377 32.78 6.83 -34.32
N VAL A 378 33.01 7.46 -33.17
CA VAL A 378 34.17 8.35 -32.98
C VAL A 378 35.48 7.58 -33.13
N TYR A 379 35.56 6.33 -32.69
CA TYR A 379 36.77 5.53 -32.79
C TYR A 379 37.12 5.13 -34.24
N TYR A 380 36.12 4.81 -35.07
CA TYR A 380 36.33 4.27 -36.41
C TYR A 380 36.19 5.29 -37.55
N TYR A 381 35.34 6.31 -37.39
CA TYR A 381 34.95 7.20 -38.49
C TYR A 381 35.39 8.65 -38.30
N ASP A 382 35.79 9.06 -37.10
CA ASP A 382 36.16 10.44 -36.83
C ASP A 382 37.69 10.64 -36.83
N ASP A 383 38.23 10.87 -38.02
CA ASP A 383 39.63 11.28 -38.22
C ASP A 383 39.94 12.69 -37.67
N MET A 384 38.95 13.43 -37.16
CA MET A 384 39.11 14.82 -36.70
C MET A 384 39.12 14.93 -35.16
N LEU A 385 38.33 14.14 -34.43
CA LEU A 385 38.26 14.19 -32.96
C LEU A 385 39.36 13.39 -32.24
N LEU A 386 39.72 12.21 -32.76
CA LEU A 386 40.76 11.35 -32.17
C LEU A 386 42.17 12.01 -32.13
N PRO A 387 42.64 12.71 -33.17
CA PRO A 387 43.93 13.40 -33.12
C PRO A 387 43.92 14.58 -32.16
N ARG A 388 42.79 15.29 -32.00
CA ARG A 388 42.67 16.43 -31.07
C ARG A 388 42.72 15.99 -29.61
N PHE A 389 42.07 14.88 -29.26
CA PHE A 389 42.17 14.32 -27.91
C PHE A 389 43.57 13.71 -27.65
N ARG A 390 44.17 13.00 -28.61
CA ARG A 390 45.56 12.52 -28.48
C ARG A 390 46.56 13.68 -28.39
N ALA A 391 46.38 14.76 -29.13
CA ALA A 391 47.21 15.96 -29.06
C ALA A 391 47.05 16.67 -27.71
N ALA A 392 45.83 16.78 -27.18
CA ALA A 392 45.58 17.37 -25.86
C ALA A 392 46.22 16.55 -24.72
N VAL A 393 46.23 15.22 -24.82
CA VAL A 393 46.86 14.34 -23.82
C VAL A 393 48.39 14.31 -23.97
N ARG A 394 48.93 14.43 -25.19
CA ARG A 394 50.39 14.42 -25.47
C ARG A 394 51.07 15.78 -25.28
N ASN A 395 50.33 16.89 -25.35
CA ASN A 395 50.87 18.25 -25.12
C ASN A 395 51.20 18.59 -23.66
N ARG A 396 51.03 17.67 -22.70
CA ARG A 396 51.52 17.86 -21.33
C ARG A 396 53.05 17.69 -21.17
N GLN A 397 53.79 17.31 -22.21
CA GLN A 397 55.26 17.12 -22.17
C GLN A 397 56.09 18.19 -22.94
N PHE A 398 55.49 19.32 -23.33
CA PHE A 398 56.12 20.34 -24.20
C PHE A 398 57.07 21.34 -23.50
N PHE A 399 57.75 20.98 -22.41
CA PHE A 399 58.68 21.88 -21.68
C PHE A 399 60.16 21.42 -21.66
N THR A 400 60.60 20.54 -22.55
CA THR A 400 62.02 20.12 -22.59
C THR A 400 62.54 19.86 -24.00
N THR A 401 62.80 20.91 -24.77
CA THR A 401 63.76 20.85 -25.90
C THR A 401 64.58 22.16 -25.95
N PRO A 402 65.92 22.10 -26.05
CA PRO A 402 66.77 23.29 -26.05
C PRO A 402 66.70 24.02 -27.39
N PHE A 403 66.51 25.33 -27.33
CA PHE A 403 66.52 26.23 -28.49
C PHE A 403 67.96 26.49 -28.94
N VAL A 404 68.28 26.12 -30.18
CA VAL A 404 69.56 26.39 -30.84
C VAL A 404 69.40 27.64 -31.72
N PHE A 405 70.29 28.63 -31.54
CA PHE A 405 70.33 29.86 -32.36
C PHE A 405 71.24 29.65 -33.58
N ALA A 406 70.71 29.87 -34.79
CA ALA A 406 71.53 30.06 -35.99
C ALA A 406 71.98 31.52 -36.06
N ARG A 407 73.29 31.76 -36.24
CA ARG A 407 73.87 33.10 -36.42
C ARG A 407 74.32 33.22 -37.87
N PHE A 408 73.81 34.21 -38.59
CA PHE A 408 74.20 34.51 -39.98
C PHE A 408 75.27 35.61 -39.97
N ASP A 409 76.36 35.40 -40.71
CA ASP A 409 77.42 36.40 -40.91
C ASP A 409 77.44 36.82 -42.40
N PRO A 410 77.32 38.11 -42.76
CA PRO A 410 77.12 38.53 -44.14
C PRO A 410 78.39 39.14 -44.75
N HIS A 411 79.31 38.32 -45.27
CA HIS A 411 80.33 38.80 -46.21
C HIS A 411 81.03 37.67 -46.99
N ASN A 412 80.57 37.37 -48.20
CA ASN A 412 81.40 37.33 -49.42
C ASN A 412 80.55 36.96 -50.64
N ASP A 413 80.69 37.76 -51.70
CA ASP A 413 80.25 37.41 -53.04
C ASP A 413 81.32 36.54 -53.70
N VAL A 414 80.86 35.43 -54.28
CA VAL A 414 81.61 34.36 -54.95
C VAL A 414 82.32 33.36 -54.00
N ASP A 415 81.90 32.09 -54.16
CA ASP A 415 82.38 30.83 -53.57
C ASP A 415 81.85 30.39 -52.17
N GLU A 416 81.15 29.25 -52.21
CA GLU A 416 80.79 28.30 -51.15
C GLU A 416 79.90 28.73 -49.96
N LEU A 417 78.64 28.30 -50.03
CA LEU A 417 77.66 28.30 -48.96
C LEU A 417 78.00 27.21 -47.92
N SER A 418 78.85 27.50 -46.93
CA SER A 418 79.06 26.62 -45.78
C SER A 418 78.41 27.18 -44.52
N VAL A 419 77.33 26.54 -44.07
CA VAL A 419 76.83 26.66 -42.70
C VAL A 419 77.30 25.41 -41.97
N ASP A 420 78.36 25.57 -41.17
CA ASP A 420 78.88 24.54 -40.27
C ASP A 420 77.87 24.29 -39.14
N VAL A 421 77.17 23.16 -39.20
CA VAL A 421 76.46 22.60 -38.05
C VAL A 421 77.40 21.59 -37.39
N ASN A 422 78.06 22.03 -36.32
CA ASN A 422 78.98 21.20 -35.55
C ASN A 422 78.18 20.15 -34.76
N TYR A 423 78.15 18.91 -35.25
CA TYR A 423 77.62 17.75 -34.52
C TYR A 423 78.69 17.22 -33.55
N PRO A 424 78.41 17.00 -32.26
CA PRO A 424 79.28 16.16 -31.45
C PRO A 424 79.24 14.74 -32.01
N SER A 425 80.33 14.38 -32.70
CA SER A 425 80.56 13.07 -33.28
C SER A 425 80.64 12.00 -32.20
N GLY A 426 79.86 10.94 -32.39
CA GLY A 426 79.89 9.74 -31.57
C GLY A 426 79.28 8.56 -32.31
N VAL A 427 79.79 8.23 -33.50
CA VAL A 427 79.60 6.91 -34.15
C VAL A 427 80.87 6.55 -34.93
N GLN A 428 81.50 5.45 -34.51
CA GLN A 428 82.58 4.74 -35.20
C GLN A 428 82.02 3.94 -36.38
N LEU A 429 82.78 3.87 -37.47
CA LEU A 429 82.58 2.98 -38.62
C LEU A 429 83.89 2.18 -38.88
N PRO A 430 83.84 1.09 -39.67
CA PRO A 430 84.35 -0.23 -39.32
C PRO A 430 85.56 -0.67 -40.18
N ASN A 431 86.07 -1.88 -39.91
CA ASN A 431 86.99 -2.61 -40.79
C ASN A 431 86.23 -3.69 -41.60
N GLU A 432 86.70 -3.86 -42.85
CA GLU A 432 86.45 -4.91 -43.86
C GLU A 432 86.89 -6.32 -43.36
N GLU A 433 86.41 -7.45 -43.90
CA GLU A 433 86.82 -8.06 -45.19
C GLU A 433 85.78 -9.05 -45.81
N ARG A 434 85.51 -8.84 -47.11
CA ARG A 434 85.62 -9.72 -48.31
C ARG A 434 84.84 -11.05 -48.53
N GLU A 435 84.47 -11.20 -49.82
CA GLU A 435 84.09 -12.36 -50.69
C GLU A 435 82.60 -12.78 -50.71
N GLU A 436 81.84 -12.33 -51.72
CA GLU A 436 81.56 -12.97 -53.05
C GLU A 436 80.43 -14.02 -52.94
N SER A 437 79.39 -14.12 -53.78
CA SER A 437 79.13 -13.64 -55.14
C SER A 437 77.64 -13.86 -55.51
N THR A 438 77.11 -13.02 -56.43
CA THR A 438 75.99 -13.24 -57.40
C THR A 438 74.57 -13.60 -56.90
N GLY A 439 73.44 -13.06 -57.37
CA GLY A 439 73.06 -12.09 -58.41
C GLY A 439 71.56 -12.28 -58.80
N LEU A 440 70.87 -11.19 -59.21
CA LEU A 440 69.57 -11.08 -59.96
C LEU A 440 68.30 -11.76 -59.37
N GLY A 441 67.06 -11.30 -59.51
CA GLY A 441 66.34 -10.33 -60.35
C GLY A 441 64.82 -10.59 -60.22
N ASP A 442 63.99 -9.67 -60.70
CA ASP A 442 62.52 -9.57 -60.57
C ASP A 442 61.64 -10.81 -60.89
N ALA A 443 60.38 -10.77 -60.36
CA ALA A 443 59.09 -11.03 -61.04
C ALA A 443 58.09 -12.02 -60.36
N GLU A 444 56.84 -11.54 -60.24
CA GLU A 444 55.52 -12.19 -60.38
C GLU A 444 55.11 -13.54 -59.70
N ASN A 445 53.88 -13.49 -59.16
CA ASN A 445 52.79 -14.48 -59.17
C ASN A 445 52.88 -15.83 -58.41
N HIS A 446 51.86 -16.01 -57.56
CA HIS A 446 51.09 -17.23 -57.23
C HIS A 446 51.77 -18.62 -57.19
N HIS A 447 51.84 -19.25 -56.01
CA HIS A 447 50.96 -20.37 -55.59
C HIS A 447 51.42 -21.09 -54.30
N ALA A 448 50.42 -21.53 -53.53
CA ALA A 448 50.36 -22.72 -52.65
C ALA A 448 51.30 -22.82 -51.43
N THR A 449 50.79 -23.05 -50.21
CA THR A 449 50.49 -24.40 -49.67
C THR A 449 49.66 -24.28 -48.36
N SER A 450 48.44 -24.84 -48.28
CA SER A 450 48.02 -26.07 -47.54
C SER A 450 48.42 -26.11 -46.04
N PHE A 451 47.57 -26.29 -45.03
CA PHE A 451 46.49 -27.25 -44.71
C PHE A 451 45.53 -26.61 -43.66
N ASN A 452 44.19 -26.63 -43.73
CA ASN A 452 43.16 -27.69 -43.54
C ASN A 452 43.01 -28.30 -42.12
N ASN A 453 41.85 -28.07 -41.47
CA ASN A 453 41.39 -28.75 -40.24
C ASN A 453 39.97 -29.34 -40.46
N PRO A 454 39.75 -30.66 -40.30
CA PRO A 454 38.50 -31.33 -40.63
C PRO A 454 37.67 -31.65 -39.38
N MET A 455 36.46 -31.09 -39.25
CA MET A 455 35.41 -31.74 -38.46
C MET A 455 33.96 -31.41 -38.87
N TYR A 456 33.76 -30.57 -39.89
CA TYR A 456 32.42 -30.28 -40.42
C TYR A 456 32.43 -30.25 -41.94
N GLU A 457 32.60 -31.42 -42.56
CA GLU A 457 32.13 -31.64 -43.92
C GLU A 457 31.38 -32.98 -43.99
N LYS A 458 30.05 -32.90 -44.07
CA LYS A 458 29.24 -33.89 -44.79
C LYS A 458 28.34 -33.12 -45.77
N PRO A 459 28.27 -33.56 -47.04
CA PRO A 459 27.65 -32.79 -48.11
C PRO A 459 26.12 -32.95 -48.15
N ALA A 460 25.47 -31.91 -48.65
CA ALA A 460 24.07 -31.91 -49.05
C ALA A 460 23.85 -32.77 -50.30
N GLN A 461 22.75 -33.53 -50.31
CA GLN A 461 22.21 -34.19 -51.50
C GLN A 461 20.83 -33.60 -51.81
N LYS A 462 20.66 -33.09 -53.04
CA LYS A 462 19.41 -32.55 -53.62
C LYS A 462 18.41 -33.68 -53.91
N VAL A 463 17.10 -33.46 -53.67
CA VAL A 463 15.99 -33.90 -54.56
C VAL A 463 14.78 -32.94 -54.41
N ASP A 464 14.07 -32.79 -55.54
CA ASP A 464 12.99 -31.88 -56.00
C ASP A 464 11.65 -31.84 -55.21
N PRO A 465 10.77 -30.85 -55.49
CA PRO A 465 9.43 -30.69 -54.91
C PRO A 465 8.36 -31.42 -55.73
N THR A 466 7.36 -32.01 -55.08
CA THR A 466 5.94 -32.09 -55.54
C THR A 466 5.07 -32.95 -54.60
N LYS A 467 3.84 -32.46 -54.34
CA LYS A 467 2.63 -33.15 -53.83
C LYS A 467 2.66 -33.64 -52.37
N GLU A 468 1.60 -33.65 -51.56
CA GLU A 468 0.16 -33.32 -51.59
C GLU A 468 -0.25 -33.34 -50.08
N ALA A 469 -0.98 -32.34 -49.57
CA ALA A 469 -2.36 -32.45 -49.04
C ALA A 469 -2.55 -32.90 -47.57
N PHE A 470 -3.71 -32.51 -47.01
CA PHE A 470 -4.26 -32.55 -45.64
C PHE A 470 -3.92 -31.32 -44.77
N ASP A 471 -4.74 -30.26 -44.78
CA ASP A 471 -6.12 -30.05 -44.25
C ASP A 471 -6.26 -30.06 -42.71
N ASP A 472 -6.88 -28.95 -42.26
CA ASP A 472 -7.80 -28.76 -41.13
C ASP A 472 -7.25 -28.69 -39.67
N VAL A 473 -7.76 -27.88 -38.73
CA VAL A 473 -8.81 -26.81 -38.68
C VAL A 473 -8.70 -26.10 -37.31
N GLU A 474 -9.26 -24.89 -37.27
CA GLU A 474 -9.70 -23.98 -36.18
C GLU A 474 -9.87 -24.56 -34.75
N LEU A 475 -9.49 -23.86 -33.67
CA LEU A 475 -10.11 -22.66 -33.06
C LEU A 475 -11.63 -22.77 -32.82
N HIS A 476 -12.00 -23.20 -31.61
CA HIS A 476 -13.34 -22.93 -31.07
C HIS A 476 -13.24 -22.13 -29.77
N VAL A 477 -13.64 -20.86 -29.86
CA VAL A 477 -14.17 -20.07 -28.75
C VAL A 477 -15.68 -20.00 -28.95
N LYS A 478 -16.43 -20.46 -27.96
CA LYS A 478 -17.68 -19.84 -27.53
C LYS A 478 -17.87 -20.06 -26.04
#